data_AF-A0A9P6H1T6-F1
#
_entry.id   AF-A0A9P6H1T6-F1
#
_cell.length_a   1.000
_cell.length_b   1.000
_cell.length_c   1.000
_cell.angle_alpha   90.00
_cell.angle_beta   90.00
_cell.angle_gamma   90.00
#
_symmetry.space_group_name_H-M   'P 1'
#
loop_
_entity.id
_entity.type
_entity.pdbx_description
1 polymer ?
#
loop_
_entity_poly.entity_id
_entity_poly.type
_entity_poly.pdbx_seq_one_letter_code
_entity_poly.pdbx_strand_id
1 'polypeptide(L)'
;MFNKLEELLNENKELYEKIDNLKQEVRVLKDTTSHLNRERTGLLDQISTMKRELCGMKKDILAKEKVMNEREKTFKNEINRRDVFKNKLLGCKKDEKMNILKTQFNIISKKNIILLRMLHELTRLLGGDFELFSLLLEITDEQDCSILEEYLENLKQLKMDKQQL
;
A
#
# COMPACT_ATOMS: atom_id res chain seq x y z
N MET A 1 -38.28 73.03 72.98
CA MET A 1 -38.61 71.62 73.30
C MET A 1 -39.47 70.99 72.19
N PHE A 2 -40.47 71.69 71.66
CA PHE A 2 -41.37 71.19 70.60
C PHE A 2 -40.66 70.88 69.26
N ASN A 3 -39.86 71.80 68.71
CA ASN A 3 -39.19 71.60 67.41
C ASN A 3 -38.27 70.36 67.37
N LYS A 4 -37.57 70.09 68.48
CA LYS A 4 -36.66 68.94 68.58
C LYS A 4 -37.40 67.60 68.60
N LEU A 5 -38.64 67.59 69.10
CA LEU A 5 -39.50 66.41 69.06
C LEU A 5 -39.99 66.13 67.63
N GLU A 6 -40.30 67.18 66.87
CA GLU A 6 -40.73 67.08 65.47
C GLU A 6 -39.60 66.63 64.54
N GLU A 7 -38.38 67.14 64.73
CA GLU A 7 -37.17 66.66 64.06
C GLU A 7 -36.94 65.16 64.32
N LEU A 8 -36.97 64.73 65.59
CA LEU A 8 -36.81 63.33 65.95
C LEU A 8 -37.91 62.43 65.36
N LEU A 9 -39.14 62.93 65.26
CA LEU A 9 -40.23 62.17 64.64
C LEU A 9 -40.00 61.96 63.14
N ASN A 10 -39.49 62.97 62.43
CA ASN A 10 -39.18 62.89 61.01
C ASN A 10 -37.98 61.97 60.75
N GLU A 11 -36.90 62.10 61.52
CA GLU A 11 -35.76 61.16 61.46
C GLU A 11 -36.22 59.72 61.70
N ASN A 12 -37.11 59.50 62.67
CA ASN A 12 -37.64 58.17 62.96
C ASN A 12 -38.46 57.61 61.77
N LYS A 13 -39.28 58.43 61.11
CA LYS A 13 -40.00 58.04 59.88
C LYS A 13 -39.04 57.67 58.74
N GLU A 14 -38.02 58.48 58.49
CA GLU A 14 -37.00 58.18 57.48
C GLU A 14 -36.25 56.88 57.79
N LEU A 15 -35.96 56.61 59.07
CA LEU A 15 -35.36 55.36 59.50
C LEU A 15 -36.28 54.16 59.24
N TYR A 16 -37.59 54.27 59.50
CA TYR A 16 -38.56 53.23 59.17
C TYR A 16 -38.61 52.94 57.68
N GLU A 17 -38.66 53.98 56.83
CA GLU A 17 -38.64 53.82 55.37
C GLU A 17 -37.35 53.15 54.89
N LYS A 18 -36.19 53.57 55.39
CA LYS A 18 -34.90 52.91 55.08
C LYS A 18 -34.89 51.44 55.50
N ILE A 19 -35.42 51.12 56.68
CA ILE A 19 -35.51 49.73 57.17
C ILE A 19 -36.40 48.90 56.25
N ASP A 20 -37.54 49.41 55.81
CA ASP A 20 -38.44 48.66 54.93
C ASP A 20 -37.87 48.48 53.52
N ASN A 21 -37.16 49.48 52.99
CA ASN A 21 -36.40 49.35 51.74
C ASN A 21 -35.32 48.27 51.86
N LEU A 22 -34.54 48.28 52.94
CA LEU A 22 -33.51 47.26 53.20
C LEU A 22 -34.11 45.85 53.33
N LYS A 23 -35.28 45.71 53.97
CA LYS A 23 -35.98 44.41 54.02
C LYS A 23 -36.35 43.92 52.63
N GLN A 24 -36.79 44.82 51.74
CA GLN A 24 -37.16 44.46 50.39
C GLN A 24 -35.94 44.06 49.55
N GLU A 25 -34.84 44.81 49.64
CA GLU A 25 -33.57 44.45 49.00
C GLU A 25 -33.06 43.08 49.46
N VAL A 26 -33.11 42.81 50.77
CA VAL A 26 -32.73 41.50 51.34
C VAL A 26 -33.59 40.37 50.77
N ARG A 27 -34.90 40.57 50.58
CA ARG A 27 -35.77 39.56 49.93
C ARG A 27 -35.34 39.28 48.50
N VAL A 28 -35.13 40.34 47.70
CA VAL A 28 -34.71 40.21 46.30
C VAL A 28 -33.36 39.49 46.19
N LEU A 29 -32.40 39.82 47.07
CA LEU A 29 -31.09 39.15 47.11
C LEU A 29 -31.23 37.66 47.47
N LYS A 30 -32.12 37.32 48.40
CA LYS A 30 -32.38 35.92 48.79
C LYS A 30 -32.98 35.12 47.63
N ASP A 31 -33.93 35.71 46.90
CA ASP A 31 -34.54 35.08 45.73
C ASP A 31 -33.53 34.89 44.60
N THR A 32 -32.71 35.91 44.33
CA THR A 32 -31.63 35.87 43.33
C THR A 32 -30.61 34.79 43.67
N THR A 33 -30.19 34.71 44.94
CA THR A 33 -29.27 33.66 45.41
C THR A 33 -29.87 32.27 45.25
N SER A 34 -31.17 32.12 45.52
CA SER A 34 -31.87 30.85 45.35
C SER A 34 -31.97 30.44 43.88
N HIS A 35 -32.20 31.40 42.97
CA HIS A 35 -32.18 31.16 41.53
C HIS A 35 -30.80 30.70 41.04
N LEU A 36 -29.75 31.44 41.38
CA LEU A 36 -28.37 31.12 41.01
C LEU A 36 -27.95 29.73 41.51
N ASN A 37 -28.40 29.34 42.70
CA ASN A 37 -28.14 27.99 43.21
C ASN A 37 -28.81 26.90 42.37
N ARG A 38 -30.04 27.12 41.87
CA ARG A 38 -30.71 26.15 40.97
C ARG A 38 -30.00 26.07 39.63
N GLU A 39 -29.63 27.20 39.04
CA GLU A 39 -28.86 27.23 37.79
C GLU A 39 -27.52 26.53 37.94
N ARG A 40 -26.80 26.79 39.04
CA ARG A 40 -25.55 26.10 39.37
C ARG A 40 -25.74 24.58 39.43
N THR A 41 -26.78 24.10 40.10
CA THR A 41 -27.08 22.66 40.15
C THR A 41 -27.37 22.10 38.77
N GLY A 42 -28.20 22.79 37.96
CA GLY A 42 -28.48 22.37 36.58
C GLY A 42 -27.23 22.28 35.71
N LEU A 43 -26.30 23.23 35.84
CA LEU A 43 -25.02 23.20 35.13
C LEU A 43 -24.15 22.02 35.58
N LEU A 44 -24.13 21.68 36.88
CA LEU A 44 -23.38 20.52 37.38
C LEU A 44 -23.93 19.19 36.82
N ASP A 45 -25.25 19.08 36.68
CA ASP A 45 -25.90 17.91 36.07
C ASP A 45 -25.56 17.78 34.58
N GLN A 46 -25.57 18.90 33.85
CA GLN A 46 -25.15 18.93 32.44
C GLN A 46 -23.68 18.52 32.28
N ILE A 47 -22.78 19.07 33.09
CA ILE A 47 -21.36 18.69 33.10
C ILE A 47 -21.19 17.18 33.37
N SER A 48 -21.95 16.63 34.30
CA SER A 48 -21.90 15.21 34.64
C SER A 48 -22.39 14.32 33.50
N THR A 49 -23.41 14.78 32.76
CA THR A 49 -23.93 14.11 31.57
C THR A 49 -22.90 14.13 30.45
N MET A 50 -22.32 15.29 30.14
CA MET A 50 -21.28 15.43 29.12
C MET A 50 -20.05 14.56 29.42
N LYS A 51 -19.63 14.45 30.70
CA LYS A 51 -18.54 13.55 31.10
C LYS A 51 -18.85 12.10 30.77
N ARG A 52 -20.10 11.66 30.98
CA ARG A 52 -20.53 10.28 30.70
C ARG A 52 -20.53 10.00 29.19
N GLU A 53 -21.05 10.94 28.41
CA GLU A 53 -21.05 10.85 26.94
C GLU A 53 -19.63 10.79 26.38
N LEU A 54 -18.72 11.65 26.84
CA LEU A 54 -17.31 11.62 26.46
C LEU A 54 -16.64 10.28 26.78
N CYS A 55 -16.94 9.70 27.95
CA CYS A 55 -16.45 8.36 28.29
C CYS A 55 -17.01 7.28 27.35
N GLY A 56 -18.28 7.38 26.92
CA GLY A 56 -18.88 6.50 25.93
C GLY A 56 -18.18 6.61 24.58
N MET A 57 -18.04 7.83 24.06
CA MET A 57 -17.36 8.10 22.78
C MET A 57 -15.91 7.58 22.79
N LYS A 58 -15.18 7.74 23.90
CA LYS A 58 -13.82 7.21 24.03
C LYS A 58 -13.78 5.68 23.89
N LYS A 59 -14.75 4.96 24.46
CA LYS A 59 -14.84 3.50 24.32
C LYS A 59 -15.15 3.10 22.87
N ASP A 60 -16.05 3.81 22.21
CA ASP A 60 -16.43 3.52 20.82
C ASP A 60 -15.27 3.72 19.86
N ILE A 61 -14.45 4.77 20.05
CA ILE A 61 -13.25 5.01 19.26
C ILE A 61 -12.26 3.86 19.42
N LEU A 62 -11.96 3.45 20.67
CA LEU A 62 -11.04 2.33 20.93
C LEU A 62 -11.54 1.01 20.32
N ALA A 63 -12.84 0.76 20.36
CA ALA A 63 -13.43 -0.41 19.73
C ALA A 63 -13.26 -0.38 18.20
N LYS A 64 -13.48 0.77 17.57
CA LYS A 64 -13.27 0.95 16.12
C LYS A 64 -11.81 0.79 15.73
N GLU A 65 -10.87 1.34 16.51
CA GLU A 65 -9.43 1.16 16.28
C GLU A 65 -9.03 -0.32 16.34
N LYS A 66 -9.56 -1.07 17.32
CA LYS A 66 -9.30 -2.52 17.42
C LYS A 66 -9.76 -3.27 16.17
N VAL A 67 -10.99 -3.02 15.71
CA VAL A 67 -11.54 -3.64 14.50
C VAL A 67 -10.72 -3.26 13.26
N MET A 68 -10.31 -2.00 13.16
CA MET A 68 -9.47 -1.53 12.04
C MET A 68 -8.12 -2.25 12.01
N ASN A 69 -7.46 -2.38 13.16
CA ASN A 69 -6.19 -3.10 13.28
C ASN A 69 -6.32 -4.59 12.91
N GLU A 70 -7.42 -5.25 13.29
CA GLU A 70 -7.68 -6.64 12.91
C GLU A 70 -7.91 -6.80 11.41
N ARG A 71 -8.64 -5.86 10.80
CA ARG A 71 -8.84 -5.82 9.34
C ARG A 71 -7.53 -5.58 8.60
N GLU A 72 -6.69 -4.66 9.07
CA GLU A 72 -5.38 -4.38 8.48
C GLU A 72 -4.49 -5.63 8.50
N LYS A 73 -4.44 -6.35 9.63
CA LYS A 73 -3.72 -7.63 9.73
C LYS A 73 -4.25 -8.65 8.72
N THR A 74 -5.56 -8.73 8.57
CA THR A 74 -6.21 -9.65 7.62
C THR A 74 -5.81 -9.31 6.18
N PHE A 75 -5.90 -8.04 5.79
CA PHE A 75 -5.49 -7.59 4.46
C PHE A 75 -4.01 -7.82 4.18
N LYS A 76 -3.14 -7.53 5.15
CA LYS A 76 -1.69 -7.78 5.02
C LYS A 76 -1.42 -9.27 4.78
N ASN A 77 -2.11 -10.15 5.50
CA ASN A 77 -1.99 -11.60 5.31
C ASN A 77 -2.48 -12.05 3.93
N GLU A 78 -3.58 -11.49 3.43
CA GLU A 78 -4.10 -11.79 2.09
C GLU A 78 -3.18 -11.30 0.97
N ILE A 79 -2.60 -10.11 1.10
CA ILE A 79 -1.60 -9.58 0.16
C ILE A 79 -0.39 -10.52 0.14
N ASN A 80 0.16 -10.85 1.30
CA ASN A 80 1.30 -11.77 1.41
C ASN A 80 0.99 -13.13 0.77
N ARG A 81 -0.21 -13.69 1.00
CA ARG A 81 -0.63 -14.95 0.36
C ARG A 81 -0.70 -14.82 -1.17
N ARG A 82 -1.26 -13.72 -1.68
CA ARG A 82 -1.33 -13.45 -3.14
C ARG A 82 0.06 -13.31 -3.76
N ASP A 83 0.97 -12.59 -3.10
CA ASP A 83 2.34 -12.42 -3.59
C ASP A 83 3.10 -13.75 -3.62
N VAL A 84 2.98 -14.56 -2.57
CA VAL A 84 3.54 -15.91 -2.54
C VAL A 84 2.97 -16.79 -3.65
N PHE A 85 1.64 -16.75 -3.86
CA PHE A 85 1.00 -17.51 -4.92
C PHE A 85 1.45 -17.07 -6.32
N LYS A 86 1.52 -15.75 -6.56
CA LYS A 86 1.99 -15.18 -7.83
C LYS A 86 3.43 -15.60 -8.12
N ASN A 87 4.33 -15.45 -7.14
CA ASN A 87 5.75 -15.77 -7.32
C ASN A 87 6.00 -17.27 -7.47
N LYS A 88 5.33 -18.11 -6.68
CA LYS A 88 5.52 -19.57 -6.77
C LYS A 88 4.83 -20.21 -7.98
N LEU A 89 3.65 -19.75 -8.37
CA LEU A 89 2.88 -20.42 -9.44
C LEU A 89 3.14 -19.82 -10.82
N LEU A 90 3.17 -18.49 -10.93
CA LEU A 90 3.39 -17.80 -12.22
C LEU A 90 4.88 -17.65 -12.54
N GLY A 91 5.74 -17.48 -11.53
CA GLY A 91 7.20 -17.48 -11.70
C GLY A 91 7.67 -18.80 -12.32
N CYS A 92 7.38 -19.93 -11.66
CA CYS A 92 7.81 -21.25 -12.15
C CYS A 92 7.31 -21.59 -13.56
N LYS A 93 6.03 -21.30 -13.89
CA LYS A 93 5.48 -21.61 -15.22
C LYS A 93 6.07 -20.74 -16.33
N LYS A 94 6.41 -19.47 -16.03
CA LYS A 94 7.07 -18.59 -16.99
C LYS A 94 8.53 -18.98 -17.17
N ASP A 95 9.22 -19.31 -16.09
CA ASP A 95 10.63 -19.65 -16.11
C ASP A 95 10.90 -20.98 -16.81
N GLU A 96 10.08 -22.02 -16.57
CA GLU A 96 10.30 -23.33 -17.20
C GLU A 96 10.10 -23.28 -18.73
N LYS A 97 9.00 -22.69 -19.21
CA LYS A 97 8.76 -22.50 -20.65
C LYS A 97 9.81 -21.58 -21.29
N MET A 98 10.20 -20.50 -20.61
CA MET A 98 11.22 -19.57 -21.10
C MET A 98 12.60 -20.24 -21.15
N ASN A 99 12.95 -21.06 -20.17
CA ASN A 99 14.21 -21.79 -20.13
C ASN A 99 14.30 -22.83 -21.25
N ILE A 100 13.22 -23.56 -21.52
CA ILE A 100 13.15 -24.50 -22.66
C ILE A 100 13.34 -23.75 -23.97
N LEU A 101 12.59 -22.65 -24.18
CA LEU A 101 12.69 -21.84 -25.40
C LEU A 101 14.09 -21.24 -25.58
N LYS A 102 14.70 -20.74 -24.50
CA LYS A 102 16.07 -20.19 -24.51
C LYS A 102 17.10 -21.25 -24.89
N THR A 103 16.96 -22.47 -24.37
CA THR A 103 17.83 -23.59 -24.73
C THR A 103 17.68 -23.97 -26.20
N GLN A 104 16.44 -24.09 -26.70
CA GLN A 104 16.17 -24.37 -28.12
C GLN A 104 16.75 -23.28 -29.02
N PHE A 105 16.52 -22.01 -28.70
CA PHE A 105 17.04 -20.88 -29.46
C PHE A 105 18.58 -20.88 -29.53
N ASN A 106 19.25 -21.22 -28.42
CA ASN A 106 20.70 -21.33 -28.38
C ASN A 106 21.23 -22.47 -29.26
N ILE A 107 20.54 -23.62 -29.29
CA ILE A 107 20.90 -24.76 -30.16
C ILE A 107 20.75 -24.35 -31.64
N ILE A 108 19.59 -23.77 -32.01
CA ILE A 108 19.32 -23.32 -33.38
C ILE A 108 20.35 -22.26 -33.80
N SER A 109 20.66 -21.30 -32.93
CA SER A 109 21.66 -20.26 -33.22
C SER A 109 23.04 -20.86 -33.48
N LYS A 110 23.46 -21.87 -32.71
CA LYS A 110 24.72 -22.58 -32.93
C LYS A 110 24.71 -23.35 -34.26
N LYS A 111 23.64 -24.12 -34.54
CA LYS A 111 23.48 -24.83 -35.81
C LYS A 111 23.58 -23.89 -37.01
N ASN A 112 22.88 -22.75 -36.97
CA ASN A 112 22.91 -21.74 -38.02
C ASN A 112 24.33 -21.19 -38.27
N ILE A 113 25.11 -20.96 -37.21
CA ILE A 113 26.50 -20.52 -37.36
C ILE A 113 27.37 -21.59 -38.04
N ILE A 114 27.22 -22.85 -37.65
CA ILE A 114 27.98 -23.96 -38.24
C ILE A 114 27.59 -24.16 -39.71
N LEU A 115 26.29 -24.16 -39.99
CA LEU A 115 25.71 -24.21 -41.33
C LEU A 115 26.28 -23.15 -42.27
N LEU A 116 26.28 -21.88 -41.84
CA LEU A 116 26.83 -20.78 -42.63
C LEU A 116 28.31 -21.00 -42.97
N ARG A 117 29.08 -21.56 -42.03
CA ARG A 117 30.50 -21.87 -42.25
C ARG A 117 30.68 -23.06 -43.20
N MET A 118 29.88 -24.10 -43.06
CA MET A 118 29.90 -25.26 -43.97
C MET A 118 29.54 -24.83 -45.39
N LEU A 119 28.49 -24.02 -45.55
CA LEU A 119 28.06 -23.47 -46.84
C LEU A 119 29.15 -22.63 -47.48
N HIS A 120 29.82 -21.78 -46.71
CA HIS A 120 30.95 -21.00 -47.19
C HIS A 120 32.10 -21.89 -47.72
N GLU A 121 32.50 -22.92 -46.97
CA GLU A 121 33.57 -23.83 -47.40
C GLU A 121 33.16 -24.70 -48.59
N LEU A 122 31.92 -25.20 -48.61
CA LEU A 122 31.38 -26.01 -49.70
C LEU A 122 31.29 -25.22 -51.01
N THR A 123 30.78 -23.98 -50.96
CA THR A 123 30.72 -23.07 -52.11
C THR A 123 32.11 -22.81 -52.68
N ARG A 124 33.12 -22.73 -51.80
CA ARG A 124 34.52 -22.51 -52.19
C ARG A 124 35.18 -23.75 -52.79
N LEU A 125 34.77 -24.96 -52.39
CA LEU A 125 35.33 -26.24 -52.86
C LEU A 125 34.68 -26.76 -54.14
N LEU A 126 33.36 -26.60 -54.28
CA LEU A 126 32.55 -27.24 -55.32
C LEU A 126 31.83 -26.24 -56.24
N GLY A 127 31.89 -24.94 -55.93
CA GLY A 127 31.01 -23.94 -56.54
C GLY A 127 29.69 -23.81 -55.78
N GLY A 128 28.94 -22.73 -56.02
CA GLY A 128 27.64 -22.50 -55.38
C GLY A 128 26.51 -23.11 -56.18
N ASP A 129 25.81 -24.09 -55.60
CA ASP A 129 24.56 -24.65 -56.14
C ASP A 129 23.48 -24.67 -55.04
N PHE A 130 22.25 -24.36 -55.42
CA PHE A 130 21.07 -24.43 -54.56
C PHE A 130 20.81 -25.87 -54.07
N GLU A 131 21.16 -26.89 -54.86
CA GLU A 131 21.02 -28.30 -54.46
C GLU A 131 21.92 -28.65 -53.26
N LEU A 132 23.13 -28.06 -53.22
CA LEU A 132 24.07 -28.21 -52.12
C LEU A 132 23.55 -27.58 -50.83
N PHE A 133 22.86 -26.44 -50.96
CA PHE A 133 22.19 -25.78 -49.84
C PHE A 133 21.03 -26.61 -49.29
N SER A 134 20.20 -27.19 -50.17
CA SER A 134 19.07 -28.04 -49.79
C SER A 134 19.54 -29.30 -49.04
N LEU A 135 20.55 -29.99 -49.58
CA LEU A 135 21.10 -31.19 -48.96
C LEU A 135 21.73 -30.89 -47.59
N LEU A 136 22.40 -29.74 -47.46
CA LEU A 136 23.00 -29.32 -46.20
C LEU A 136 21.92 -29.02 -45.15
N LEU A 137 20.84 -28.33 -45.51
CA LEU A 137 19.71 -28.09 -44.62
C LEU A 137 19.13 -29.40 -44.08
N GLU A 138 18.85 -30.36 -44.97
CA GLU A 138 18.33 -31.68 -44.60
C GLU A 138 19.24 -32.43 -43.61
N ILE A 139 20.56 -32.43 -43.85
CA ILE A 139 21.53 -33.07 -42.95
C ILE A 139 21.52 -32.38 -41.58
N THR A 140 21.40 -31.05 -41.52
CA THR A 140 21.52 -30.32 -40.27
C THR A 140 20.28 -30.33 -39.38
N ASP A 141 19.11 -30.61 -39.95
CA ASP A 141 17.88 -30.77 -39.17
C ASP A 141 17.97 -31.98 -38.23
N GLU A 142 18.63 -33.06 -38.66
CA GLU A 142 18.69 -34.32 -37.92
C GLU A 142 19.95 -34.49 -37.03
N GLN A 143 21.00 -33.69 -37.25
CA GLN A 143 22.30 -33.90 -36.60
C GLN A 143 22.58 -32.94 -35.43
N ASP A 144 23.34 -33.40 -34.43
CA ASP A 144 23.77 -32.59 -33.29
C ASP A 144 24.91 -31.62 -33.67
N CYS A 145 25.01 -30.49 -32.96
CA CYS A 145 26.03 -29.46 -33.25
C CYS A 145 27.47 -30.01 -33.27
N SER A 146 27.80 -30.96 -32.40
CA SER A 146 29.14 -31.56 -32.34
C SER A 146 29.49 -32.35 -33.60
N ILE A 147 28.52 -33.05 -34.18
CA ILE A 147 28.69 -33.80 -35.44
C ILE A 147 28.87 -32.81 -36.60
N LEU A 148 28.10 -31.72 -36.61
CA LEU A 148 28.23 -30.66 -37.61
C LEU A 148 29.58 -29.94 -37.52
N GLU A 149 30.12 -29.73 -36.31
CA GLU A 149 31.46 -29.17 -36.11
C GLU A 149 32.56 -30.10 -36.65
N GLU A 150 32.42 -31.41 -36.44
CA GLU A 150 33.34 -32.41 -36.99
C GLU A 150 33.32 -32.42 -38.52
N TYR A 151 32.12 -32.40 -39.14
CA TYR A 151 32.00 -32.27 -40.59
C TYR A 151 32.63 -31.00 -41.13
N LEU A 152 32.40 -29.86 -40.46
CA LEU A 152 33.02 -28.60 -40.84
C LEU A 152 34.56 -28.69 -40.79
N GLU A 153 35.12 -29.36 -39.79
CA GLU A 153 36.57 -29.50 -39.68
C GLU A 153 37.14 -30.42 -40.76
N ASN A 154 36.47 -31.53 -41.05
CA ASN A 154 36.83 -32.42 -42.16
C ASN A 154 36.80 -31.69 -43.51
N LEU A 155 35.79 -30.83 -43.74
CA LEU A 155 35.71 -29.99 -44.95
C LEU A 155 36.90 -29.02 -45.07
N LYS A 156 37.35 -28.43 -43.96
CA LYS A 156 38.55 -27.57 -43.96
C LYS A 156 39.83 -28.36 -44.18
N GLN A 157 39.92 -29.63 -43.77
CA GLN A 157 41.09 -30.47 -44.02
C GLN A 157 41.20 -30.86 -45.49
N LEU A 158 40.09 -31.22 -46.14
CA LEU A 158 39.99 -31.47 -47.59
C LEU A 158 40.51 -30.32 -48.47
N LYS A 159 40.45 -29.08 -47.97
CA LYS A 159 41.07 -27.90 -48.61
C LYS A 159 42.60 -28.01 -48.65
N MET A 160 43.24 -28.45 -47.56
CA MET A 160 44.70 -28.47 -47.47
C MET A 160 45.31 -29.48 -48.43
N ASP A 161 44.65 -30.62 -48.62
CA ASP A 161 45.12 -31.69 -49.50
C ASP A 161 44.99 -31.32 -50.99
N LYS A 162 43.99 -30.51 -51.36
CA LYS A 162 43.81 -30.00 -52.73
C LYS A 162 44.74 -28.84 -53.13
N GLN A 163 45.41 -28.19 -52.16
CA GLN A 163 46.37 -27.10 -52.43
C GLN A 163 47.83 -27.56 -52.48
N GLN A 164 48.10 -28.84 -52.17
CA GLN A 164 49.43 -29.44 -52.19
C GLN A 164 49.69 -30.38 -53.39
N LEU A 165 48.69 -30.54 -54.28
CA LEU A 165 48.78 -31.26 -55.56
C LEU A 165 48.81 -30.26 -56.72
#